data_AF-A0A8X6LKC7-F1
#
_entry.id   AF-A0A8X6LKC7-F1
#
_cell.length_a   1.000
_cell.length_b   1.000
_cell.length_c   1.000
_cell.angle_alpha   90.00
_cell.angle_beta   90.00
_cell.angle_gamma   90.00
#
_symmetry.space_group_name_H-M   'P 1'
#
loop_
_entity.id
_entity.type
_entity.pdbx_description
1 polymer ?
#
loop_
_entity_poly.entity_id
_entity_poly.type
_entity_poly.pdbx_seq_one_letter_code
_entity_poly.pdbx_strand_id
1 'polypeptide(L)'
;MLTFLSLKWDAKGGGGEPFRFSFFAFNQGSEIPKVASDICGGYGEGVIAERNACDTYAKFKNGNFSLKDVARPGRPAQFDGERLNQL
;
A
#
# COMPACT_ATOMS: atom_id res chain seq x y z
N MET A 1 26.47 -3.39 19.63
CA MET A 1 26.14 -3.19 18.21
C MET A 1 24.74 -3.76 18.00
N LEU A 2 23.84 -2.98 17.40
CA LEU A 2 22.40 -2.93 17.70
C LEU A 2 21.65 -4.29 17.71
N THR A 3 21.04 -4.59 18.85
CA THR A 3 19.90 -5.49 19.01
C THR A 3 18.62 -4.66 18.90
N PHE A 4 17.97 -4.62 17.74
CA PHE A 4 16.63 -4.04 17.65
C PHE A 4 15.77 -4.86 16.68
N LEU A 5 14.60 -5.23 17.20
CA LEU A 5 13.45 -5.83 16.52
C LEU A 5 13.49 -7.35 16.26
N SER A 6 13.63 -8.10 17.36
CA SER A 6 12.68 -9.19 17.60
C SER A 6 11.40 -8.56 18.18
N LEU A 7 10.55 -8.02 17.31
CA LEU A 7 9.23 -7.54 17.69
C LEU A 7 8.24 -8.24 16.76
N LYS A 8 7.75 -9.39 17.23
CA LYS A 8 6.63 -10.11 16.66
C LYS A 8 5.44 -9.15 16.74
N TRP A 9 5.22 -8.38 15.67
CA TRP A 9 4.19 -7.35 15.61
C TRP A 9 2.86 -8.05 15.33
N ASP A 10 1.94 -8.00 16.30
CA ASP A 10 0.62 -8.62 16.16
C ASP A 10 -0.14 -7.96 15.01
N ALA A 11 -0.30 -8.71 13.93
CA ALA A 11 -1.05 -8.34 12.74
C ALA A 11 -2.55 -8.26 13.06
N LYS A 12 -3.00 -7.10 13.56
CA LYS A 12 -4.42 -6.78 13.69
C LYS A 12 -4.79 -5.60 12.79
N GLY A 13 -5.15 -5.94 11.55
CA GLY A 13 -6.13 -5.24 10.70
C GLY A 13 -6.06 -3.72 10.58
N GLY A 14 -5.38 -3.24 9.54
CA GLY A 14 -5.53 -1.88 9.01
C GLY A 14 -4.84 -1.77 7.66
N GLY A 15 -5.57 -1.41 6.59
CA GLY A 15 -5.13 -1.47 5.18
C GLY A 15 -4.01 -0.49 4.75
N GLY A 16 -3.03 -0.19 5.62
CA GLY A 16 -1.90 0.72 5.33
C GLY A 16 -0.55 0.28 5.89
N GLU A 17 -0.49 -0.82 6.64
CA GLU A 17 0.73 -1.35 7.27
C GLU A 17 1.87 -1.66 6.27
N PRO A 18 1.65 -2.38 5.16
CA PRO A 18 2.76 -2.76 4.29
C PRO A 18 3.31 -1.59 3.46
N PHE A 19 2.52 -0.53 3.24
CA PHE A 19 2.99 0.71 2.62
C PHE A 19 3.95 1.47 3.53
N ARG A 20 3.68 1.51 4.84
CA ARG A 20 4.56 2.18 5.83
C ARG A 20 5.93 1.52 5.87
N PHE A 21 5.96 0.19 5.87
CA PHE A 21 7.21 -0.57 5.82
C PHE A 21 7.95 -0.35 4.49
N SER A 22 7.24 -0.38 3.36
CA SER A 22 7.82 -0.10 2.04
C SER A 22 8.46 1.28 1.99
N PHE A 23 7.83 2.30 2.58
CA PHE A 23 8.37 3.65 2.67
C PHE A 23 9.63 3.72 3.54
N PHE A 24 9.63 3.07 4.71
CA PHE A 24 10.81 3.01 5.58
C PHE A 24 12.00 2.32 4.89
N ALA A 25 11.74 1.22 4.16
CA ALA A 25 12.77 0.50 3.44
C ALA A 25 13.28 1.26 2.20
N PHE A 26 12.40 2.01 1.52
CA PHE A 26 12.77 2.93 0.45
C PHE A 26 13.75 4.01 0.92
N ASN A 27 13.48 4.63 2.08
CA ASN A 27 14.39 5.64 2.66
C ASN A 27 15.75 5.06 3.08
N GLN A 28 15.82 3.77 3.40
CA GLN A 28 17.08 3.06 3.67
C GLN A 28 17.83 2.62 2.41
N GLY A 29 17.25 2.80 1.22
CA GLY A 29 17.83 2.34 -0.05
C GLY A 29 17.76 0.83 -0.23
N SER A 30 16.82 0.15 0.43
CA SER A 30 16.65 -1.30 0.29
C SER A 30 16.04 -1.68 -1.06
N GLU A 31 16.52 -2.77 -1.64
CA GLU A 31 16.03 -3.32 -2.90
C GLU A 31 14.62 -3.90 -2.77
N ILE A 32 13.81 -3.72 -3.82
CA ILE A 32 12.40 -4.11 -3.87
C ILE A 32 12.15 -5.60 -3.51
N PRO A 33 12.86 -6.60 -4.09
CA PRO A 33 12.61 -8.01 -3.79
C PRO A 33 12.88 -8.34 -2.32
N LYS A 34 13.89 -7.72 -1.72
CA LYS A 34 14.19 -7.87 -0.30
C LYS A 34 13.05 -7.32 0.56
N VAL A 35 12.51 -6.16 0.20
CA VAL A 35 11.40 -5.53 0.92
C VAL A 35 10.11 -6.33 0.79
N ALA A 36 9.81 -6.88 -0.38
CA ALA A 36 8.65 -7.76 -0.55
C ALA A 36 8.79 -9.03 0.32
N SER A 37 9.98 -9.63 0.36
CA SER A 37 10.27 -10.78 1.22
C SER A 37 10.17 -10.43 2.71
N ASP A 38 10.72 -9.30 3.14
CA ASP A 38 10.69 -8.85 4.54
C ASP A 38 9.25 -8.53 4.99
N ILE A 39 8.44 -7.91 4.12
CA ILE A 39 7.01 -7.66 4.39
C ILE A 39 6.26 -8.99 4.50
N CYS A 40 6.46 -9.92 3.57
CA CYS A 40 5.80 -11.23 3.63
C CYS A 40 6.24 -12.05 4.85
N GLY A 41 7.53 -11.97 5.24
CA GLY A 41 8.04 -12.61 6.45
C GLY A 41 7.49 -11.99 7.74
N GLY A 42 7.26 -10.68 7.77
CA GLY A 42 6.78 -9.95 8.94
C GLY A 42 5.25 -9.94 9.12
N TYR A 43 4.50 -9.82 8.03
CA TYR A 43 3.04 -9.64 8.06
C TYR A 43 2.25 -10.88 7.62
N GLY A 44 2.91 -11.88 7.04
CA GLY A 44 2.29 -13.08 6.50
C GLY A 44 2.51 -13.23 4.99
N GLU A 45 2.53 -14.47 4.52
CA GLU A 45 2.72 -14.79 3.12
C GLU A 45 1.60 -14.17 2.26
N GLY A 46 1.97 -13.54 1.14
CA GLY A 46 1.01 -12.93 0.21
C GLY A 46 0.50 -11.53 0.60
N VAL A 47 1.05 -10.90 1.64
CA VAL A 47 0.65 -9.53 2.05
C VAL A 47 0.95 -8.48 0.98
N ILE A 48 2.08 -8.59 0.29
CA ILE A 48 2.41 -7.78 -0.88
C ILE A 48 2.98 -8.67 -1.97
N ALA A 49 2.40 -8.59 -3.16
CA ALA A 49 3.04 -9.10 -4.36
C ALA A 49 4.21 -8.19 -4.74
N GLU A 50 5.32 -8.77 -5.20
CA GLU A 50 6.50 -8.01 -5.65
C GLU A 50 6.14 -6.89 -6.65
N ARG A 51 5.18 -7.18 -7.55
CA ARG A 51 4.64 -6.19 -8.49
C ARG A 51 4.05 -4.96 -7.81
N ASN A 52 3.31 -5.15 -6.71
CA ASN A 52 2.75 -4.04 -5.94
C ASN A 52 3.84 -3.24 -5.21
N ALA A 53 4.91 -3.91 -4.77
CA ALA A 53 6.08 -3.23 -4.19
C ALA A 53 6.80 -2.38 -5.24
N CYS A 54 6.98 -2.89 -6.46
CA CYS A 54 7.52 -2.15 -7.60
C CYS A 54 6.70 -0.90 -7.92
N ASP A 55 5.37 -1.04 -8.05
CA ASP A 55 4.47 0.09 -8.35
C ASP A 55 4.50 1.15 -7.24
N THR A 56 4.59 0.70 -5.98
CA THR A 56 4.72 1.60 -4.83
C THR A 56 6.05 2.34 -4.82
N TYR A 57 7.15 1.66 -5.12
CA TYR A 57 8.48 2.27 -5.25
C TYR A 57 8.55 3.28 -6.41
N ALA A 58 7.88 3.00 -7.52
CA ALA A 58 7.77 3.95 -8.63
C ALA A 58 7.03 5.23 -8.19
N LYS A 59 5.96 5.11 -7.40
CA LYS A 59 5.27 6.28 -6.80
C LYS A 59 6.18 7.07 -5.89
N PHE A 60 6.98 6.40 -5.05
CA PHE A 60 7.94 7.05 -4.16
C PHE A 60 9.04 7.80 -4.92
N LYS A 61 9.57 7.23 -6.01
CA LYS A 61 10.52 7.91 -6.89
C LYS A 61 9.92 9.17 -7.54
N ASN A 62 8.61 9.16 -7.81
CA ASN A 62 7.88 10.32 -8.32
C ASN A 62 7.45 11.30 -7.21
N GLY A 63 7.88 11.10 -5.96
CA GLY A 63 7.53 11.96 -4.82
C GLY A 63 6.11 11.79 -4.31
N ASN A 64 5.37 10.78 -4.76
CA ASN A 64 4.02 10.48 -4.30
C ASN A 64 4.04 9.47 -3.15
N PHE A 65 3.85 9.96 -1.93
CA PHE A 65 3.79 9.18 -0.69
C PHE A 65 2.37 9.01 -0.13
N SER A 66 1.35 9.26 -0.96
CA SER A 66 -0.04 9.11 -0.53
C SER A 66 -0.41 7.64 -0.31
N LEU A 67 -0.92 7.36 0.89
CA LEU A 67 -1.57 6.10 1.27
C LEU A 67 -2.99 5.95 0.69
N LYS A 68 -3.54 7.03 0.13
CA LYS A 68 -4.90 7.00 -0.42
C LYS A 68 -4.86 6.31 -1.77
N ASP A 69 -5.73 5.32 -1.93
CA ASP A 69 -6.05 4.79 -3.25
C ASP A 69 -6.56 5.92 -4.14
N VAL A 70 -6.09 5.93 -5.39
CA VAL A 70 -6.64 6.81 -6.42
C VAL A 70 -8.12 6.45 -6.56
N ALA A 71 -8.98 7.47 -6.59
CA ALA A 71 -10.41 7.27 -6.80
C ALA A 71 -10.61 6.40 -8.04
N ARG A 72 -11.21 5.21 -7.86
CA ARG A 72 -11.47 4.31 -8.97
C ARG A 72 -12.47 5.03 -9.88
N PRO A 73 -12.19 5.17 -11.19
CA PRO A 73 -13.19 5.66 -12.11
C PRO A 73 -14.36 4.66 -12.09
N GLY A 74 -15.43 5.03 -11.39
CA GLY A 74 -16.66 4.26 -11.36
C GLY A 74 -17.36 4.33 -12.71
N ARG A 75 -18.35 3.46 -12.91
CA ARG A 75 -19.33 3.66 -13.98
C ARG A 75 -19.92 5.07 -13.78
N PRO A 76 -19.93 5.95 -14.80
CA PRO A 76 -20.61 7.23 -14.67
C PRO A 76 -22.06 6.92 -14.32
N ALA A 77 -22.49 7.31 -13.12
CA ALA A 77 -23.89 7.28 -12.78
C ALA A 77 -24.53 8.33 -13.69
N GLN A 78 -25.18 7.88 -14.76
CA GLN A 78 -26.15 8.68 -15.49
C GLN A 78 -27.36 8.86 -14.56
N PHE A 79 -27.14 9.58 -13.47
CA PHE A 79 -28.15 9.95 -12.50
C PHE A 79 -28.75 11.24 -13.02
N ASP A 80 -29.80 11.07 -13.82
CA ASP A 80 -30.61 12.17 -14.30
C ASP A 80 -31.59 12.55 -13.18
N GLY A 81 -31.19 13.54 -12.37
CA GLY A 81 -32.00 14.06 -11.27
C GLY A 81 -33.33 14.67 -11.74
N GLU A 82 -33.45 15.01 -13.02
CA GLU A 82 -34.69 15.55 -13.60
C GLU A 82 -35.77 14.47 -13.74
N ARG A 83 -35.39 13.19 -13.92
CA ARG A 83 -36.33 12.05 -14.00
C ARG A 83 -36.98 11.68 -12.67
N LEU A 84 -36.39 12.07 -11.54
CA LEU A 84 -36.94 11.77 -10.21
C LEU A 84 -38.09 12.69 -9.82
N ASN A 85 -38.12 13.92 -10.33
CA ASN A 85 -39.18 14.89 -10.03
C ASN A 85 -40.43 14.73 -10.91
N GLN A 86 -40.49 13.66 -11.71
CA GLN A 86 -41.60 13.37 -12.65
C GLN A 86 -42.42 12.12 -12.25
N LEU A 87 -42.15 11.51 -11.09
CA LEU A 87 -42.95 10.46 -10.44
C LEU A 87 -43.75 11.04 -9.28
#